data_AF-A0A1W9PHD0-F1
#
_entry.id   AF-A0A1W9PHD0-F1
#
_cell.length_a   1.000
_cell.length_b   1.000
_cell.length_c   1.000
_cell.angle_alpha   90.00
_cell.angle_beta   90.00
_cell.angle_gamma   90.00
#
_symmetry.space_group_name_H-M   'P 1'
#
loop_
_entity.id
_entity.type
_entity.pdbx_description
1 polymer ?
#
loop_
_entity_poly.entity_id
_entity_poly.type
_entity_poly.pdbx_seq_one_letter_code
_entity_poly.pdbx_strand_id
1 'polypeptide(L)'
;MVRELVVFPDERINIASADIRVFDESLFELLDDLKETIEANNAEGLAAIQIGIPSPVVVIKTDAGYLELINPRVLRKSGTVSSVEKTLYLPGIERTIERYETVSIIYQDRHGEQRSMKATGDLSLLIQRKFDYVFGGSFANKMDHNGRAKIEKEMHKAGVSGSFDTYAPLSKREYFKSVMSKLLFLEFLTLFALFFNFTEETMLSLYHFDLFATVSALILNAGYFIYAKYEAGRVVSCTGCQIVNFISVSLKYFAVTSILFAASYFLVNPA
;
A
#
# COMPACT_ATOMS: atom_id res chain seq x y z
N MET A 1 -4.64 -10.19 28.31
CA MET A 1 -6.11 -10.01 28.26
C MET A 1 -6.66 -10.32 26.88
N VAL A 2 -7.83 -10.96 26.81
CA VAL A 2 -8.56 -11.16 25.54
C VAL A 2 -8.98 -9.81 24.96
N ARG A 3 -8.64 -9.56 23.68
CA ARG A 3 -8.94 -8.33 22.95
C ARG A 3 -10.08 -8.54 21.95
N GLU A 4 -10.79 -7.46 21.64
CA GLU A 4 -11.83 -7.47 20.61
C GLU A 4 -11.20 -7.58 19.21
N LEU A 5 -11.78 -8.41 18.36
CA LEU A 5 -11.33 -8.58 16.98
C LEU A 5 -11.89 -7.48 16.09
N VAL A 6 -11.02 -6.95 15.25
CA VAL A 6 -11.40 -6.08 14.14
C VAL A 6 -12.12 -6.93 13.10
N VAL A 7 -13.33 -6.49 12.71
CA VAL A 7 -14.16 -7.12 11.69
C VAL A 7 -14.52 -6.12 10.61
N PHE A 8 -14.79 -6.60 9.39
CA PHE A 8 -15.28 -5.75 8.31
C PHE A 8 -16.53 -4.99 8.76
N PRO A 9 -16.65 -3.67 8.48
CA PRO A 9 -15.87 -2.89 7.52
C PRO A 9 -14.74 -2.05 8.13
N ASP A 10 -14.19 -2.42 9.29
CA ASP A 10 -13.18 -1.61 9.97
C ASP A 10 -11.88 -1.47 9.16
N GLU A 11 -11.60 -0.23 8.76
CA GLU A 11 -10.50 0.13 7.87
C GLU A 11 -9.12 0.03 8.51
N ARG A 12 -9.04 -0.10 9.85
CA ARG A 12 -7.74 -0.25 10.55
C ARG A 12 -6.95 -1.43 10.01
N ILE A 13 -7.62 -2.46 9.48
CA ILE A 13 -6.99 -3.63 8.87
C ILE A 13 -6.07 -3.29 7.68
N ASN A 14 -6.31 -2.16 7.02
CA ASN A 14 -5.54 -1.70 5.85
C ASN A 14 -4.30 -0.89 6.24
N ILE A 15 -4.09 -0.64 7.53
CA ILE A 15 -2.93 0.08 8.03
C ILE A 15 -1.70 -0.83 8.00
N ALA A 16 -0.72 -0.47 7.17
CA ALA A 16 0.59 -1.11 7.20
C ALA A 16 1.30 -0.78 8.52
N SER A 17 1.82 -1.81 9.19
CA SER A 17 2.43 -1.68 10.51
C SER A 17 3.89 -1.22 10.44
N ALA A 18 4.33 -0.40 11.40
CA ALA A 18 5.68 0.15 11.46
C ALA A 18 6.62 -0.70 12.34
N ASP A 19 7.89 -0.85 11.93
CA ASP A 19 8.87 -1.69 12.63
C ASP A 19 9.05 -1.32 14.11
N ILE A 20 9.01 -2.35 14.96
CA ILE A 20 9.30 -2.24 16.39
C ILE A 20 10.81 -2.08 16.59
N ARG A 21 11.19 -1.09 17.39
CA ARG A 21 12.61 -0.81 17.74
C ARG A 21 12.91 -1.04 19.22
N VAL A 22 11.87 -1.08 20.06
CA VAL A 22 11.98 -1.21 21.51
C VAL A 22 11.28 -2.51 21.90
N PHE A 23 12.00 -3.39 22.59
CA PHE A 23 11.55 -4.70 23.03
C PHE A 23 11.41 -4.68 24.55
N ASP A 24 10.28 -4.15 25.01
CA ASP A 24 9.99 -3.92 26.42
C ASP A 24 8.73 -4.66 26.88
N GLU A 25 8.30 -4.38 28.10
CA GLU A 25 7.11 -4.99 28.71
C GLU A 25 5.83 -4.74 27.90
N SER A 26 5.69 -3.59 27.23
CA SER A 26 4.50 -3.29 26.41
C SER A 26 4.38 -4.23 25.20
N LEU A 27 5.51 -4.61 24.60
CA LEU A 27 5.55 -5.60 23.54
C LEU A 27 5.20 -6.99 24.06
N PHE A 28 5.63 -7.32 25.29
CA PHE A 28 5.34 -8.62 25.89
C PHE A 28 3.87 -8.76 26.24
N GLU A 29 3.26 -7.71 26.80
CA GLU A 29 1.83 -7.63 27.01
C GLU A 29 1.05 -7.80 25.70
N LEU A 30 1.49 -7.17 24.61
CA LEU A 30 0.87 -7.34 23.29
C LEU A 30 0.94 -8.79 22.81
N LEU A 31 2.08 -9.46 22.99
CA LEU A 31 2.25 -10.86 22.61
C LEU A 31 1.31 -11.76 23.42
N ASP A 32 1.19 -11.52 24.72
CA ASP A 32 0.34 -12.31 25.60
C ASP A 32 -1.15 -12.05 25.35
N ASP A 33 -1.54 -10.79 25.11
CA ASP A 33 -2.88 -10.43 24.64
C ASP A 33 -3.27 -11.17 23.34
N LEU A 34 -2.33 -11.28 22.40
CA LEU A 34 -2.54 -12.03 21.15
C LEU A 34 -2.75 -13.52 21.42
N LYS A 35 -1.95 -14.13 22.30
CA LYS A 35 -2.11 -15.56 22.67
C LYS A 35 -3.46 -15.81 23.31
N GLU A 36 -3.84 -15.01 24.30
CA GLU A 36 -5.15 -15.13 24.97
C GLU A 36 -6.30 -14.96 23.97
N THR A 37 -6.18 -14.00 23.05
CA THR A 37 -7.20 -13.75 22.03
C THR A 37 -7.28 -14.89 21.00
N ILE A 38 -6.15 -15.49 20.65
CA ILE A 38 -6.07 -16.69 19.80
C ILE A 38 -6.86 -17.83 20.43
N GLU A 39 -6.63 -18.12 21.72
CA GLU A 39 -7.33 -19.19 22.44
C GLU A 39 -8.83 -18.90 22.55
N ALA A 40 -9.21 -17.69 22.95
CA ALA A 40 -10.61 -17.30 23.13
C ALA A 40 -11.45 -17.43 21.85
N ASN A 41 -10.82 -17.30 20.68
CA ASN A 41 -11.48 -17.35 19.38
C ASN A 41 -11.19 -18.62 18.57
N ASN A 42 -10.51 -19.62 19.16
CA ASN A 42 -10.05 -20.83 18.47
C ASN A 42 -9.31 -20.54 17.14
N ALA A 43 -8.46 -19.51 17.13
CA ALA A 43 -7.71 -19.12 15.94
C ALA A 43 -6.41 -19.95 15.82
N GLU A 44 -5.90 -20.10 14.59
CA GLU A 44 -4.57 -20.68 14.35
C GLU A 44 -3.44 -19.65 14.57
N GLY A 45 -3.78 -18.36 14.56
CA GLY A 45 -2.84 -17.27 14.75
C GLY A 45 -3.49 -15.92 14.49
N LEU A 46 -2.88 -14.85 14.98
CA LEU A 46 -3.34 -13.46 14.80
C LEU A 46 -2.17 -12.53 14.51
N ALA A 47 -2.41 -11.52 13.68
CA ALA A 47 -1.56 -10.34 13.60
C ALA A 47 -2.08 -9.28 14.57
N ALA A 48 -1.21 -8.43 15.14
CA ALA A 48 -1.61 -7.38 16.08
C ALA A 48 -2.70 -6.45 15.51
N ILE A 49 -2.67 -6.19 14.20
CA ILE A 49 -3.70 -5.33 13.58
C ILE A 49 -5.10 -5.95 13.62
N GLN A 50 -5.22 -7.28 13.75
CA GLN A 50 -6.51 -7.96 13.90
C GLN A 50 -7.18 -7.70 15.26
N ILE A 51 -6.42 -7.18 16.25
CA ILE A 51 -6.94 -6.66 17.52
C ILE A 51 -6.86 -5.13 17.58
N GLY A 52 -6.69 -4.47 16.42
CA GLY A 52 -6.71 -3.01 16.28
C GLY A 52 -5.39 -2.29 16.56
N ILE A 53 -4.28 -3.03 16.72
CA ILE A 53 -2.97 -2.47 17.05
C ILE A 53 -2.05 -2.53 15.82
N PRO A 54 -1.67 -1.40 15.19
CA PRO A 54 -0.86 -1.36 13.97
C PRO A 54 0.63 -1.64 14.24
N SER A 55 0.91 -2.87 14.65
CA SER A 55 2.23 -3.37 15.00
C SER A 55 2.58 -4.61 14.17
N PRO A 56 3.83 -4.74 13.67
CA PRO A 56 4.27 -5.83 12.81
C PRO A 56 4.61 -7.07 13.66
N VAL A 57 3.64 -7.51 14.44
CA VAL A 57 3.69 -8.69 15.29
C VAL A 57 2.67 -9.69 14.80
N VAL A 58 3.12 -10.93 14.62
CA VAL A 58 2.27 -12.08 14.33
C VAL A 58 2.55 -13.14 15.38
N VAL A 59 1.49 -13.70 15.95
CA VAL A 59 1.57 -14.87 16.82
C VAL A 59 0.83 -16.01 16.16
N ILE A 60 1.49 -17.16 16.04
CA ILE A 60 0.92 -18.39 15.46
C ILE A 60 0.93 -19.47 16.53
N LYS A 61 -0.21 -20.16 16.68
CA LYS A 61 -0.31 -21.34 17.54
C LYS A 61 0.28 -22.54 16.82
N THR A 62 1.09 -23.30 17.55
CA THR A 62 1.78 -24.50 17.08
C THR A 62 1.65 -25.60 18.13
N ASP A 63 1.94 -26.84 17.78
CA ASP A 63 1.89 -27.95 18.73
C ASP A 63 2.88 -27.78 19.90
N ALA A 64 3.97 -27.04 19.70
CA ALA A 64 4.99 -26.76 20.70
C ALA A 64 4.76 -25.47 21.51
N GLY A 65 3.60 -24.82 21.34
CA GLY A 65 3.29 -23.53 21.96
C GLY A 65 3.06 -22.43 20.92
N TYR A 66 3.76 -21.31 21.07
CA TYR A 66 3.54 -20.12 20.24
C TYR A 66 4.78 -19.69 19.47
N LEU A 67 4.59 -19.44 18.18
CA LEU A 67 5.58 -18.83 17.32
C LEU A 67 5.31 -17.32 17.25
N GLU A 68 6.17 -16.55 17.90
CA GLU A 68 6.14 -15.09 17.94
C GLU A 68 7.05 -14.52 16.85
N LEU A 69 6.46 -13.82 15.87
CA LEU A 69 7.14 -13.28 14.71
C LEU A 69 7.07 -11.75 14.75
N ILE A 70 8.17 -11.12 15.15
CA ILE A 70 8.27 -9.65 15.27
C ILE A 70 9.06 -9.08 14.11
N ASN A 71 8.60 -7.96 13.55
CA ASN A 71 9.16 -7.35 12.34
C ASN A 71 9.39 -8.35 11.18
N PRO A 72 8.45 -9.27 10.90
CA PRO A 72 8.77 -10.38 10.02
C PRO A 72 8.80 -9.95 8.55
N ARG A 73 9.61 -10.65 7.73
CA ARG A 73 9.79 -10.42 6.29
C ARG A 73 9.96 -11.73 5.54
N VAL A 74 9.44 -11.79 4.31
CA VAL A 74 9.68 -12.91 3.39
C VAL A 74 10.98 -12.68 2.62
N LEU A 75 11.91 -13.63 2.69
CA LEU A 75 13.17 -13.63 1.97
C LEU A 75 13.08 -14.35 0.62
N ARG A 76 12.42 -15.52 0.60
CA ARG A 76 12.27 -16.36 -0.59
C ARG A 76 10.91 -17.03 -0.61
N LYS A 77 10.41 -17.28 -1.80
CA LYS A 77 9.13 -17.93 -2.07
C LYS A 77 9.29 -18.91 -3.22
N SER A 78 8.69 -20.09 -3.13
CA SER A 78 8.80 -21.12 -4.16
C SER A 78 7.58 -22.04 -4.17
N GLY A 79 7.26 -22.57 -5.35
CA GLY A 79 6.04 -23.36 -5.59
C GLY A 79 4.79 -22.48 -5.62
N THR A 80 3.72 -22.98 -6.23
CA THR A 80 2.40 -22.32 -6.25
C THR A 80 1.36 -23.35 -5.86
N VAL A 81 0.45 -22.98 -4.97
CA VAL A 81 -0.64 -23.82 -4.50
C VAL A 81 -1.89 -22.98 -4.29
N SER A 82 -3.05 -23.52 -4.67
CA SER A 82 -4.34 -22.90 -4.40
C SER A 82 -4.81 -23.29 -2.99
N SER A 83 -5.08 -22.29 -2.16
CA SER A 83 -5.56 -22.47 -0.79
C SER A 83 -6.96 -21.88 -0.63
N VAL A 84 -7.87 -22.62 0.02
CA VAL A 84 -9.16 -22.07 0.43
C VAL A 84 -8.98 -21.36 1.76
N GLU A 85 -9.20 -20.05 1.76
CA GLU A 85 -8.95 -19.19 2.91
C GLU A 85 -10.24 -18.67 3.54
N LYS A 86 -10.22 -18.60 4.87
CA LYS A 86 -11.23 -17.95 5.71
C LYS A 86 -10.52 -17.03 6.69
N THR A 87 -11.22 -15.99 7.16
CA THR A 87 -10.69 -15.07 8.16
C THR A 87 -11.76 -14.59 9.12
N LEU A 88 -11.36 -14.34 10.37
CA LEU A 88 -12.19 -13.73 11.40
C LEU A 88 -12.61 -12.29 11.02
N TYR A 89 -11.85 -11.61 10.16
CA TYR A 89 -12.18 -10.27 9.67
C TYR A 89 -13.40 -10.27 8.71
N LEU A 90 -13.63 -11.36 7.99
CA LEU A 90 -14.75 -11.53 7.03
C LEU A 90 -15.54 -12.80 7.39
N PRO A 91 -16.35 -12.76 8.47
CA PRO A 91 -17.06 -13.93 8.95
C PRO A 91 -17.94 -14.56 7.86
N GLY A 92 -17.85 -15.87 7.70
CA GLY A 92 -18.65 -16.63 6.73
C GLY A 92 -18.22 -16.50 5.27
N ILE A 93 -17.14 -15.76 4.97
CA ILE A 93 -16.61 -15.63 3.61
C ILE A 93 -15.42 -16.56 3.41
N GLU A 94 -15.48 -17.31 2.32
CA GLU A 94 -14.42 -18.22 1.89
C GLU A 94 -14.04 -17.92 0.45
N ARG A 95 -12.74 -17.93 0.15
CA ARG A 95 -12.22 -17.70 -1.20
C ARG A 95 -11.00 -18.57 -1.47
N THR A 96 -10.85 -19.01 -2.71
CA THR A 96 -9.64 -19.69 -3.17
C THR A 96 -8.61 -18.67 -3.61
N ILE A 97 -7.42 -18.72 -3.03
CA ILE A 97 -6.33 -17.76 -3.22
C ILE A 97 -5.06 -18.52 -3.56
N GLU A 98 -4.31 -18.04 -4.55
CA GLU A 98 -3.00 -18.59 -4.87
C GLU A 98 -1.96 -18.16 -3.84
N ARG A 99 -1.19 -19.12 -3.36
CA ARG A 99 -0.13 -18.96 -2.37
C ARG A 99 1.13 -19.69 -2.79
N TYR A 100 2.23 -19.39 -2.09
CA TYR A 100 3.47 -20.13 -2.27
C TYR A 100 3.49 -21.35 -1.36
N GLU A 101 3.84 -22.51 -1.90
CA GLU A 101 3.93 -23.76 -1.14
C GLU A 101 4.99 -23.66 -0.03
N THR A 102 6.09 -22.95 -0.33
CA THR A 102 7.21 -22.76 0.57
C THR A 102 7.59 -21.29 0.67
N VAL A 103 7.84 -20.81 1.88
CA VAL A 103 8.40 -19.49 2.15
C VAL A 103 9.59 -19.58 3.10
N SER A 104 10.62 -18.78 2.86
CA SER A 104 11.70 -18.52 3.81
C SER A 104 11.52 -17.13 4.38
N ILE A 105 11.51 -17.00 5.69
CA ILE A 105 11.26 -15.74 6.39
C ILE A 105 12.41 -15.40 7.34
N ILE A 106 12.57 -14.11 7.60
CA ILE A 106 13.37 -13.56 8.70
C ILE A 106 12.44 -12.79 9.62
N TYR A 107 12.70 -12.83 10.91
CA TYR A 107 11.94 -12.15 11.94
C TYR A 107 12.82 -11.93 13.17
N GLN A 108 12.31 -11.25 14.17
CA GLN A 108 12.92 -11.11 15.48
C GLN A 108 12.07 -11.86 16.50
N ASP A 109 12.71 -12.51 17.46
CA ASP A 109 12.02 -13.05 18.63
C ASP A 109 11.69 -11.95 19.64
N ARG A 110 11.04 -12.32 20.75
CA ARG A 110 10.65 -11.38 21.81
C ARG A 110 11.82 -10.61 22.43
N HIS A 111 13.05 -11.09 22.31
CA HIS A 111 14.23 -10.40 22.83
C HIS A 111 14.92 -9.54 21.75
N GLY A 112 14.34 -9.46 20.56
CA GLY A 112 14.88 -8.71 19.43
C GLY A 112 15.97 -9.46 18.66
N GLU A 113 16.25 -10.72 19.00
CA GLU A 113 17.27 -11.50 18.29
C GLU A 113 16.76 -11.93 16.92
N GLN A 114 17.58 -11.76 15.89
CA GLN A 114 17.21 -12.17 14.54
C GLN A 114 17.14 -13.69 14.42
N ARG A 115 16.02 -14.16 13.88
CA ARG A 115 15.76 -15.55 13.56
C ARG A 115 15.38 -15.67 12.09
N SER A 116 15.69 -16.80 11.49
CA SER A 116 15.25 -17.15 10.15
C SER A 116 14.67 -18.55 10.15
N MET A 117 13.64 -18.78 9.35
CA MET A 117 13.08 -20.13 9.19
C MET A 117 12.54 -20.34 7.78
N LYS A 118 12.44 -21.62 7.41
CA LYS A 118 11.75 -22.07 6.21
C LYS A 118 10.45 -22.75 6.64
N ALA A 119 9.33 -22.30 6.09
CA ALA A 119 8.02 -22.89 6.30
C ALA A 119 7.50 -23.49 4.99
N THR A 120 6.81 -24.62 5.10
CA THR A 120 6.21 -25.38 4.00
C THR A 120 4.78 -25.78 4.36
N GLY A 121 3.95 -26.10 3.37
CA GLY A 121 2.59 -26.59 3.62
C GLY A 121 1.73 -25.59 4.40
N ASP A 122 0.91 -26.08 5.33
CA ASP A 122 -0.08 -25.27 6.05
C ASP A 122 0.53 -24.11 6.84
N LEU A 123 1.72 -24.30 7.42
CA LEU A 123 2.43 -23.23 8.12
C LEU A 123 2.87 -22.13 7.14
N SER A 124 3.33 -22.49 5.94
CA SER A 124 3.66 -21.52 4.89
C SER A 124 2.44 -20.69 4.51
N LEU A 125 1.29 -21.34 4.33
CA LEU A 125 0.03 -20.69 3.99
C LEU A 125 -0.45 -19.76 5.11
N LEU A 126 -0.43 -20.23 6.37
CA LEU A 126 -0.82 -19.45 7.53
C LEU A 126 0.08 -18.22 7.72
N ILE A 127 1.40 -18.37 7.62
CA ILE A 127 2.34 -17.24 7.70
C ILE A 127 2.02 -16.19 6.64
N GLN A 128 1.83 -16.62 5.39
CA GLN A 128 1.47 -15.69 4.30
C GLN A 128 0.14 -14.98 4.56
N ARG A 129 -0.88 -15.70 5.06
CA ARG A 129 -2.18 -15.11 5.44
C ARG A 129 -2.02 -14.06 6.53
N LYS A 130 -1.18 -14.31 7.54
CA LYS A 130 -0.94 -13.36 8.64
C LYS A 130 -0.08 -12.17 8.23
N PHE A 131 0.86 -12.37 7.31
CA PHE A 131 1.70 -11.28 6.82
C PHE A 131 0.91 -10.30 5.96
N ASP A 132 -0.10 -10.75 5.21
CA ASP A 132 -0.97 -9.83 4.47
C ASP A 132 -1.56 -8.74 5.40
N TYR A 133 -1.95 -9.12 6.62
CA TYR A 133 -2.42 -8.18 7.65
C TYR A 133 -1.34 -7.20 8.09
N VAL A 134 -0.12 -7.68 8.34
CA VAL A 134 1.01 -6.81 8.71
C VAL A 134 1.27 -5.73 7.65
N PHE A 135 1.10 -6.08 6.39
CA PHE A 135 1.30 -5.18 5.25
C PHE A 135 0.03 -4.46 4.77
N GLY A 136 -1.02 -4.43 5.59
CA GLY A 136 -2.21 -3.61 5.37
C GLY A 136 -3.23 -4.23 4.42
N GLY A 137 -3.65 -5.46 4.70
CA GLY A 137 -4.76 -6.06 3.98
C GLY A 137 -5.16 -7.46 4.45
N SER A 138 -6.12 -8.03 3.75
CA SER A 138 -6.53 -9.43 3.86
C SER A 138 -6.41 -10.11 2.49
N PHE A 139 -6.86 -11.35 2.36
CA PHE A 139 -6.94 -11.97 1.04
C PHE A 139 -7.84 -11.19 0.06
N ALA A 140 -8.81 -10.42 0.56
CA ALA A 140 -9.69 -9.62 -0.29
C ALA A 140 -8.89 -8.61 -1.13
N ASN A 141 -7.78 -8.08 -0.60
CA ASN A 141 -6.88 -7.17 -1.31
C ASN A 141 -6.10 -7.85 -2.45
N LYS A 142 -6.08 -9.20 -2.51
CA LYS A 142 -5.49 -9.96 -3.62
C LYS A 142 -6.47 -10.26 -4.73
N MET A 143 -7.76 -10.00 -4.50
CA MET A 143 -8.81 -10.20 -5.47
C MET A 143 -8.96 -8.96 -6.36
N ASP A 144 -9.48 -9.17 -7.56
CA ASP A 144 -9.86 -8.09 -8.45
C ASP A 144 -11.05 -7.29 -7.90
N HIS A 145 -11.38 -6.18 -8.56
CA HIS A 145 -12.51 -5.33 -8.18
C HIS A 145 -13.83 -6.12 -8.12
N ASN A 146 -14.08 -7.01 -9.08
CA ASN A 146 -15.31 -7.81 -9.13
C ASN A 146 -15.39 -8.80 -7.96
N GLY A 147 -14.27 -9.43 -7.62
CA GLY A 147 -14.15 -10.32 -6.47
C GLY A 147 -14.45 -9.62 -5.14
N ARG A 148 -13.91 -8.40 -4.97
CA ARG A 148 -14.17 -7.56 -3.78
C ARG A 148 -15.63 -7.11 -3.71
N ALA A 149 -16.20 -6.60 -4.82
CA ALA A 149 -17.61 -6.20 -4.88
C ALA A 149 -18.57 -7.37 -4.57
N LYS A 150 -18.20 -8.61 -4.95
CA LYS A 150 -18.96 -9.80 -4.59
C LYS A 150 -18.93 -10.07 -3.08
N ILE A 151 -17.78 -9.91 -2.43
CA ILE A 151 -17.67 -10.01 -0.96
C ILE A 151 -18.51 -8.94 -0.29
N GLU A 152 -18.43 -7.68 -0.73
CA GLU A 152 -19.24 -6.58 -0.18
C GLU A 152 -20.74 -6.89 -0.26
N LYS A 153 -21.20 -7.44 -1.39
CA LYS A 153 -22.59 -7.88 -1.56
C LYS A 153 -22.97 -9.02 -0.62
N GLU A 154 -22.07 -9.97 -0.38
CA GLU A 154 -22.29 -11.08 0.58
C GLU A 154 -22.34 -10.55 2.02
N MET A 155 -21.44 -9.65 2.40
CA MET A 155 -21.43 -8.98 3.71
C MET A 155 -22.69 -8.14 3.93
N HIS A 156 -23.12 -7.39 2.90
CA HIS A 156 -24.34 -6.59 2.96
C HIS A 156 -25.57 -7.46 3.20
N LYS A 157 -25.64 -8.66 2.58
CA LYS A 157 -26.71 -9.63 2.85
C LYS A 157 -26.67 -10.17 4.28
N ALA A 158 -25.48 -10.26 4.88
CA ALA A 158 -25.29 -10.64 6.28
C ALA A 158 -25.56 -9.47 7.26
N GLY A 159 -25.99 -8.30 6.77
CA GLY A 159 -26.32 -7.13 7.59
C GLY A 159 -25.13 -6.20 7.85
N VAL A 160 -23.97 -6.46 7.25
CA VAL A 160 -22.76 -5.64 7.43
C VAL A 160 -22.47 -4.89 6.13
N SER A 161 -22.66 -3.57 6.16
CA SER A 161 -22.42 -2.71 5.00
C SER A 161 -21.07 -2.00 5.12
N GLY A 162 -20.28 -2.06 4.06
CA GLY A 162 -19.05 -1.30 3.91
C GLY A 162 -18.39 -1.59 2.57
N SER A 163 -17.23 -1.00 2.34
CA SER A 163 -16.48 -1.21 1.11
C SER A 163 -15.01 -1.53 1.41
N PHE A 164 -14.35 -2.23 0.50
CA PHE A 164 -12.89 -2.37 0.49
C PHE A 164 -12.20 -1.21 -0.23
N ASP A 165 -12.94 -0.41 -0.98
CA ASP A 165 -12.45 0.75 -1.73
C ASP A 165 -12.59 2.06 -0.95
N THR A 166 -12.85 2.01 0.36
CA THR A 166 -12.94 3.19 1.26
C THR A 166 -11.62 3.91 1.50
N TYR A 167 -10.59 3.66 0.68
CA TYR A 167 -9.63 4.71 0.44
C TYR A 167 -10.41 5.98 0.10
N ALA A 168 -10.18 7.06 0.85
CA ALA A 168 -10.55 8.38 0.36
C ALA A 168 -10.10 8.44 -1.11
N PRO A 169 -11.05 8.52 -2.06
CA PRO A 169 -10.81 8.08 -3.42
C PRO A 169 -9.84 9.09 -4.01
N LEU A 170 -8.60 8.67 -4.24
CA LEU A 170 -7.47 9.56 -4.51
C LEU A 170 -7.23 10.57 -3.37
N SER A 171 -6.04 10.52 -2.78
CA SER A 171 -5.48 11.74 -2.21
C SER A 171 -5.60 12.86 -3.25
N LYS A 172 -6.10 14.04 -2.86
CA LYS A 172 -6.22 15.17 -3.81
C LYS A 172 -4.89 15.49 -4.50
N ARG A 173 -3.74 15.05 -3.95
CA ARG A 173 -2.42 15.09 -4.59
C ARG A 173 -2.35 14.39 -5.94
N GLU A 174 -3.12 13.32 -6.15
CA GLU A 174 -3.16 12.56 -7.41
C GLU A 174 -3.83 13.37 -8.53
N TYR A 175 -4.72 14.32 -8.18
CA TYR A 175 -5.24 15.28 -9.14
C TYR A 175 -4.11 16.17 -9.70
N PHE A 176 -3.23 16.68 -8.84
CA PHE A 176 -2.06 17.47 -9.27
C PHE A 176 -1.18 16.66 -10.23
N LYS A 177 -0.87 15.40 -9.89
CA LYS A 177 -0.08 14.52 -10.76
C LYS A 177 -0.77 14.25 -12.10
N SER A 178 -2.08 13.99 -12.09
CA SER A 178 -2.86 13.71 -13.31
C SER A 178 -2.88 14.91 -14.25
N VAL A 179 -3.19 16.11 -13.73
CA VAL A 179 -3.20 17.34 -14.53
C VAL A 179 -1.80 17.66 -15.06
N MET A 180 -0.78 17.61 -14.20
CA MET A 180 0.61 17.86 -14.59
C MET A 180 1.07 16.87 -15.66
N SER A 181 0.76 15.58 -15.53
CA SER A 181 1.13 14.57 -16.52
C SER A 181 0.47 14.82 -17.88
N LYS A 182 -0.78 15.30 -17.90
CA LYS A 182 -1.48 15.62 -19.16
C LYS A 182 -0.89 16.87 -19.83
N LEU A 183 -0.57 17.90 -19.05
CA LEU A 183 0.08 19.11 -19.56
C LEU A 183 1.45 18.78 -20.18
N LEU A 184 2.30 18.05 -19.45
CA LEU A 184 3.63 17.66 -19.93
C LEU A 184 3.55 16.68 -21.11
N PHE A 185 2.51 15.85 -21.18
CA PHE A 185 2.29 15.00 -22.36
C PHE A 185 1.91 15.82 -23.59
N LEU A 186 1.06 16.83 -23.45
CA LEU A 186 0.71 17.72 -24.56
C LEU A 186 1.92 18.55 -25.01
N GLU A 187 2.71 19.09 -24.09
CA GLU A 187 3.98 19.76 -24.37
C GLU A 187 4.99 18.82 -25.04
N PHE A 188 5.06 17.55 -24.64
CA PHE A 188 5.88 16.57 -25.35
C PHE A 188 5.43 16.36 -26.80
N LEU A 189 4.13 16.43 -27.09
CA LEU A 189 3.62 16.30 -28.45
C LEU A 189 3.98 17.49 -29.34
N THR A 190 4.10 18.71 -28.79
CA THR A 190 4.48 19.89 -29.58
C THR A 190 5.92 19.79 -30.10
N LEU A 191 6.80 19.02 -29.44
CA LEU A 191 8.15 18.75 -29.94
C LEU A 191 8.18 18.04 -31.30
N PHE A 192 7.11 17.31 -31.66
CA PHE A 192 6.98 16.68 -32.97
C PHE A 192 6.55 17.66 -34.07
N ALA A 193 6.24 18.92 -33.73
CA ALA A 193 5.85 19.93 -34.71
C ALA A 193 6.91 20.13 -35.80
N LEU A 194 8.19 19.90 -35.50
CA LEU A 194 9.30 19.92 -36.45
C LEU A 194 9.16 18.96 -37.63
N PHE A 195 8.39 17.89 -37.49
CA PHE A 195 8.15 16.94 -38.57
C PHE A 195 7.07 17.39 -39.54
N PHE A 196 6.43 18.54 -39.27
CA PHE A 196 5.33 19.09 -40.04
C PHE A 196 5.67 20.51 -40.51
N ASN A 197 5.26 20.87 -41.72
CA ASN A 197 5.48 22.21 -42.27
C ASN A 197 4.41 23.20 -41.77
N PHE A 198 4.42 23.52 -40.48
CA PHE A 198 3.50 24.50 -39.88
C PHE A 198 3.91 25.95 -40.18
N THR A 199 2.95 26.87 -40.12
CA THR A 199 3.21 28.32 -40.28
C THR A 199 3.86 28.91 -39.02
N GLU A 200 4.60 30.02 -39.16
CA GLU A 200 5.23 30.71 -38.02
C GLU A 200 4.21 31.09 -36.92
N GLU A 201 3.01 31.53 -37.32
CA GLU A 201 1.93 31.85 -36.38
C GLU A 201 1.47 30.63 -35.56
N THR A 202 1.46 29.44 -36.20
CA THR A 202 1.12 28.18 -35.53
C THR A 202 2.24 27.77 -34.58
N MET A 203 3.51 27.87 -35.00
CA MET A 203 4.67 27.57 -34.16
C MET A 203 4.72 28.48 -32.92
N LEU A 204 4.43 29.77 -33.09
CA LEU A 204 4.33 30.73 -31.98
C LEU A 204 3.22 30.35 -30.99
N SER A 205 2.06 29.92 -31.51
CA SER A 205 0.94 29.46 -30.68
C SER A 205 1.28 28.20 -29.87
N LEU A 206 2.00 27.25 -30.49
CA LEU A 206 2.50 26.06 -29.81
C LEU A 206 3.52 26.40 -28.73
N TYR A 207 4.46 27.30 -29.02
CA TYR A 207 5.44 27.76 -28.04
C TYR A 207 4.80 28.49 -26.85
N HIS A 208 3.77 29.32 -27.08
CA HIS A 208 3.01 29.96 -26.01
C HIS A 208 2.26 28.93 -25.14
N PHE A 209 1.71 27.88 -25.76
CA PHE A 209 1.11 26.77 -25.03
C PHE A 209 2.15 26.05 -24.17
N ASP A 210 3.34 25.76 -24.70
CA ASP A 210 4.41 25.09 -23.96
C ASP A 210 4.86 25.92 -22.75
N LEU A 211 5.00 27.24 -22.91
CA LEU A 211 5.31 28.15 -21.80
C LEU A 211 4.21 28.09 -20.72
N PHE A 212 2.94 28.13 -21.12
CA PHE A 212 1.82 28.00 -20.20
C PHE A 212 1.82 26.64 -19.48
N ALA A 213 2.06 25.55 -20.21
CA ALA A 213 2.11 24.20 -19.67
C ALA A 213 3.26 24.05 -18.65
N THR A 214 4.45 24.56 -18.98
CA THR A 214 5.63 24.58 -18.09
C THR A 214 5.33 25.33 -16.80
N VAL A 215 4.85 26.58 -16.88
CA VAL A 215 4.54 27.40 -15.69
C VAL A 215 3.46 26.73 -14.83
N SER A 216 2.41 26.23 -15.47
CA SER A 216 1.33 25.52 -14.79
C SER A 216 1.82 24.24 -14.10
N ALA A 217 2.71 23.47 -14.75
CA ALA A 217 3.30 22.27 -14.17
C ALA A 217 4.15 22.57 -12.93
N LEU A 218 4.95 23.66 -12.94
CA LEU A 218 5.72 24.09 -11.77
C LEU A 218 4.82 24.48 -10.59
N ILE A 219 3.74 25.23 -10.85
CA ILE A 219 2.75 25.60 -9.83
C ILE A 219 2.07 24.36 -9.26
N LEU A 220 1.64 23.43 -10.12
CA LEU A 220 1.01 22.18 -9.72
C LEU A 220 1.97 21.30 -8.91
N ASN A 221 3.26 21.27 -9.25
CA ASN A 221 4.27 20.53 -8.49
C ASN A 221 4.49 21.11 -7.08
N ALA A 222 4.54 22.45 -6.96
CA ALA A 222 4.59 23.11 -5.66
C ALA A 222 3.32 22.82 -4.83
N GLY A 223 2.14 22.89 -5.44
CA GLY A 223 0.86 22.53 -4.82
C GLY A 223 0.82 21.07 -4.37
N TYR A 224 1.30 20.15 -5.21
CA TYR A 224 1.46 18.73 -4.87
C TYR A 224 2.34 18.55 -3.63
N PHE A 225 3.50 19.21 -3.58
CA PHE A 225 4.44 19.09 -2.47
C PHE A 225 3.85 19.61 -1.15
N ILE A 226 3.23 20.79 -1.18
CA ILE A 226 2.57 21.40 0.00
C ILE A 226 1.45 20.49 0.50
N TYR A 227 0.59 20.01 -0.41
CA TYR A 227 -0.52 19.14 -0.04
C TYR A 227 -0.05 17.78 0.49
N ALA A 228 0.98 17.19 -0.14
CA ALA A 228 1.57 15.93 0.33
C ALA A 228 2.18 16.07 1.72
N LYS A 229 2.83 17.20 2.03
CA LYS A 229 3.35 17.51 3.37
C LYS A 229 2.22 17.68 4.40
N TYR A 230 1.15 18.39 4.02
CA TYR A 230 -0.04 18.55 4.87
C TYR A 230 -0.69 17.19 5.18
N GLU A 231 -0.84 16.34 4.17
CA GLU A 231 -1.42 14.99 4.31
C GLU A 231 -0.53 14.07 5.17
N ALA A 232 0.79 14.11 4.97
CA ALA A 232 1.75 13.35 5.77
C ALA A 232 1.71 13.72 7.26
N GLY A 233 1.38 14.98 7.60
CA GLY A 233 1.25 15.43 8.98
C GLY A 233 -0.04 14.98 9.69
N ARG A 234 -1.05 14.50 8.94
CA ARG A 234 -2.35 14.09 9.51
C ARG A 234 -2.57 12.59 9.56
N VAL A 235 -1.79 11.81 8.81
CA VAL A 235 -1.99 10.36 8.68
C VAL A 235 -0.79 9.64 9.32
N VAL A 236 -1.04 8.94 10.43
CA VAL A 236 -0.04 8.25 11.26
C VAL A 236 0.69 7.12 10.49
N SER A 237 0.10 6.61 9.42
CA SER A 237 0.62 5.49 8.64
C SER A 237 0.15 5.55 7.19
N CYS A 238 0.93 6.20 6.32
CA CYS A 238 0.71 6.19 4.88
C CYS A 238 2.06 5.94 4.19
N THR A 239 2.22 4.76 3.59
CA THR A 239 3.42 4.35 2.84
C THR A 239 3.70 5.28 1.64
N GLY A 240 2.65 5.83 1.03
CA GLY A 240 2.76 6.88 0.00
C GLY A 240 2.99 8.30 0.54
N CYS A 241 2.92 8.52 1.85
CA CYS A 241 3.12 9.81 2.52
C CYS A 241 4.45 9.86 3.27
N GLN A 242 5.27 8.81 3.16
CA GLN A 242 6.66 8.87 3.58
C GLN A 242 7.36 10.02 2.85
N ILE A 243 8.09 10.84 3.62
CA ILE A 243 8.75 12.06 3.15
C ILE A 243 9.58 11.79 1.87
N VAL A 244 10.27 10.66 1.84
CA VAL A 244 11.10 10.24 0.70
C VAL A 244 10.30 10.04 -0.58
N ASN A 245 9.05 9.55 -0.48
CA ASN A 245 8.26 9.13 -1.63
C ASN A 245 7.68 10.35 -2.39
N PHE A 246 7.08 11.32 -1.69
CA PHE A 246 6.56 12.52 -2.36
C PHE A 246 7.66 13.50 -2.80
N ILE A 247 8.81 13.56 -2.11
CA ILE A 247 9.99 14.32 -2.60
C ILE A 247 10.46 13.74 -3.94
N SER A 248 10.59 12.41 -4.03
CA SER A 248 11.06 11.75 -5.25
C SER A 248 10.12 12.01 -6.44
N VAL A 249 8.81 11.99 -6.20
CA VAL A 249 7.81 12.33 -7.23
C VAL A 249 7.94 13.79 -7.65
N SER A 250 8.05 14.72 -6.70
CA SER A 250 8.19 16.15 -7.02
C SER A 250 9.45 16.45 -7.82
N LEU A 251 10.58 15.82 -7.45
CA LEU A 251 11.85 15.96 -8.16
C LEU A 251 11.77 15.39 -9.58
N LYS A 252 11.13 14.23 -9.76
CA LYS A 252 10.91 13.63 -11.08
C LYS A 252 10.17 14.59 -12.00
N TYR A 253 9.05 15.15 -11.55
CA TYR A 253 8.26 16.07 -12.38
C TYR A 253 9.01 17.38 -12.66
N PHE A 254 9.74 17.91 -11.68
CA PHE A 254 10.60 19.08 -11.90
C PHE A 254 11.65 18.84 -13.00
N ALA A 255 12.30 17.66 -12.97
CA ALA A 255 13.28 17.29 -13.99
C ALA A 255 12.64 17.14 -15.38
N VAL A 256 11.49 16.46 -15.48
CA VAL A 256 10.77 16.30 -16.76
C VAL A 256 10.34 17.66 -17.32
N THR A 257 9.76 18.54 -16.49
CA THR A 257 9.37 19.89 -16.91
C THR A 257 10.56 20.70 -17.39
N SER A 258 11.70 20.62 -16.70
CA SER A 258 12.91 21.35 -17.09
C SER A 258 13.47 20.86 -18.43
N ILE A 259 13.44 19.55 -18.68
CA ILE A 259 13.87 18.94 -19.94
C ILE A 259 12.95 19.35 -21.09
N LEU A 260 11.62 19.28 -20.89
CA LEU A 260 10.64 19.65 -21.92
C LEU A 260 10.69 21.14 -22.24
N PHE A 261 10.80 22.01 -21.22
CA PHE A 261 10.96 23.44 -21.43
C PHE A 261 12.22 23.76 -22.26
N ALA A 262 13.36 23.14 -21.93
CA ALA A 262 14.59 23.33 -22.70
C ALA A 262 14.42 22.83 -24.14
N ALA A 263 13.80 21.66 -24.34
CA ALA A 263 13.53 21.14 -25.67
C ALA A 263 12.60 22.07 -26.48
N SER A 264 11.48 22.52 -25.89
CA SER A 264 10.56 23.46 -26.52
C SER A 264 11.26 24.79 -26.89
N TYR A 265 12.11 25.31 -26.01
CA TYR A 265 12.90 26.51 -26.29
C TYR A 265 13.82 26.40 -27.52
N PHE A 266 14.38 25.21 -27.78
CA PHE A 266 15.28 25.01 -28.93
C PHE A 266 14.57 24.50 -30.19
N LEU A 267 13.44 23.80 -30.04
CA LEU A 267 12.79 23.05 -31.12
C LEU A 267 11.48 23.66 -31.60
N VAL A 268 10.75 24.35 -30.71
CA VAL A 268 9.40 24.86 -30.99
C VAL A 268 9.39 26.39 -31.04
N ASN A 269 10.27 27.05 -30.28
CA ASN A 269 10.42 28.50 -30.31
C ASN A 269 10.76 29.00 -31.73
N PRO A 270 9.91 29.81 -32.37
CA PRO A 270 10.11 30.26 -33.75
C PRO A 270 11.13 31.40 -33.90
N ALA A 271 11.97 31.66 -32.87
CA ALA A 271 13.01 32.69 -32.76
C ALA A 271 13.37 33.44 -34.06
#